data_AF-A0A4Q0T054-F1
#
_entry.id   AF-A0A4Q0T054-F1
#
_cell.length_a   1.000
_cell.length_b   1.000
_cell.length_c   1.000
_cell.angle_alpha   90.00
_cell.angle_beta   90.00
_cell.angle_gamma   90.00
#
_symmetry.space_group_name_H-M   'P 1'
#
loop_
_entity.id
_entity.type
_entity.pdbx_description
1 polymer ?
#
loop_
_entity_poly.entity_id
_entity_poly.type
_entity_poly.pdbx_seq_one_letter_code
_entity_poly.pdbx_strand_id
1 'polypeptide(L)'
;MLLEYTIPRKSYAAAQEVEVRGIVEKEMGNFLVDFNPKVNIPTTGEERGTPPTPGVDISALYKKYRFQPGIEYYSQYRQLSQPISILQKQQVLFATFEAHPIHAINWQLGVGFGLANGSDSIVLRSLTTFDFKTHHGEEEAAAVQEKQVQEKQER
;
A
#
# COMPACT_ATOMS: atom_id res chain seq x y z
N MET A 1 -10.71 -1.56 -1.36
CA MET A 1 -10.31 -2.90 -0.85
C MET A 1 -9.33 -3.48 -1.87
N LEU A 2 -8.23 -4.05 -1.39
CA LEU A 2 -7.17 -4.65 -2.19
C LEU A 2 -6.92 -6.09 -1.72
N LEU A 3 -6.67 -6.98 -2.67
CA LEU A 3 -6.25 -8.35 -2.43
C LEU A 3 -4.88 -8.54 -3.10
N GLU A 4 -3.90 -9.00 -2.33
CA GLU A 4 -2.55 -9.26 -2.83
C GLU A 4 -2.16 -10.72 -2.58
N TYR A 5 -1.46 -11.32 -3.54
CA TYR A 5 -0.88 -12.66 -3.42
C TYR A 5 0.63 -12.59 -3.60
N THR A 6 1.38 -12.95 -2.57
CA THR A 6 2.85 -12.84 -2.57
C THR A 6 3.50 -14.19 -2.86
N ILE A 7 4.28 -14.25 -3.94
CA ILE A 7 5.06 -15.43 -4.35
C ILE A 7 6.55 -15.11 -4.19
N PRO A 8 7.19 -15.47 -3.06
CA PRO A 8 8.60 -15.17 -2.87
C PRO A 8 9.49 -16.08 -3.70
N ARG A 9 10.70 -15.59 -4.02
CA ARG A 9 11.80 -16.45 -4.47
C ARG A 9 12.20 -17.36 -3.32
N LYS A 10 12.33 -18.66 -3.60
CA LYS A 10 12.64 -19.71 -2.59
C LYS A 10 13.88 -19.42 -1.73
N SER A 11 14.81 -18.60 -2.21
CA SER A 11 16.03 -18.21 -1.48
C SER A 11 15.79 -17.13 -0.40
N TYR A 12 14.65 -16.44 -0.42
CA TYR A 12 14.34 -15.31 0.49
C TYR A 12 13.21 -15.62 1.46
N ALA A 13 12.19 -16.36 1.02
CA ALA A 13 11.15 -16.88 1.91
C ALA A 13 10.58 -18.19 1.35
N ALA A 14 10.26 -19.12 2.26
CA ALA A 14 9.75 -20.45 1.92
C ALA A 14 8.21 -20.52 1.89
N ALA A 15 7.52 -19.45 2.32
CA ALA A 15 6.09 -19.40 2.50
C ALA A 15 5.42 -18.39 1.56
N GLN A 16 4.33 -18.78 0.93
CA GLN A 16 3.44 -17.90 0.18
C GLN A 16 2.33 -17.41 1.09
N GLU A 17 1.89 -16.17 0.88
CA GLU A 17 0.88 -15.52 1.72
C GLU A 17 -0.16 -14.81 0.87
N VAL A 18 -1.40 -14.77 1.36
CA VAL A 18 -2.47 -13.92 0.85
C VAL A 18 -2.62 -12.76 1.83
N GLU A 19 -2.52 -11.53 1.36
CA GLU A 19 -2.83 -10.33 2.13
C GLU A 19 -4.18 -9.76 1.69
N VAL A 20 -5.09 -9.56 2.64
CA VAL A 20 -6.34 -8.82 2.43
C VAL A 20 -6.21 -7.47 3.10
N ARG A 21 -6.42 -6.38 2.35
CA ARG A 21 -6.25 -5.01 2.84
C ARG A 21 -7.50 -4.16 2.59
N GLY A 22 -8.04 -3.60 3.67
CA GLY A 22 -8.93 -2.45 3.60
C GLY A 22 -8.11 -1.22 3.28
N ILE A 23 -8.61 -0.33 2.42
CA ILE A 23 -7.92 0.94 2.11
C ILE A 23 -8.93 2.05 2.33
N VAL A 24 -8.61 2.94 3.25
CA VAL A 24 -9.38 4.16 3.53
C VAL A 24 -8.42 5.33 3.39
N GLU A 25 -8.59 6.08 2.31
CA GLU A 25 -7.84 7.30 2.03
C GLU A 25 -8.75 8.50 2.24
N LYS A 26 -8.21 9.57 2.82
CA LYS A 26 -8.96 10.82 2.99
C LYS A 26 -8.05 12.03 2.87
N GLU A 27 -8.49 12.98 2.04
CA GLU A 27 -7.89 14.32 1.98
C GLU A 27 -8.47 15.22 3.09
N MET A 28 -7.58 15.88 3.82
CA MET A 28 -7.89 16.84 4.89
C MET A 28 -7.05 18.11 4.69
N GLY A 29 -7.53 18.99 3.82
CA GLY A 29 -6.80 20.20 3.45
C GLY A 29 -5.52 19.87 2.69
N ASN A 30 -4.37 20.16 3.29
CA ASN A 30 -3.06 19.86 2.69
C ASN A 30 -2.53 18.46 3.06
N PHE A 31 -3.29 17.66 3.83
CA PHE A 31 -2.89 16.32 4.23
C PHE A 31 -3.66 15.26 3.43
N LEU A 32 -2.96 14.22 3.01
CA LEU A 32 -3.53 12.95 2.57
C LEU A 32 -3.27 11.93 3.68
N VAL A 33 -4.31 11.28 4.17
CA VAL A 33 -4.21 10.33 5.29
C VAL A 33 -4.76 9.00 4.84
N ASP A 34 -3.96 7.94 5.01
CA ASP A 34 -4.37 6.57 4.70
C ASP A 34 -4.46 5.73 5.96
N PHE A 35 -5.48 4.88 6.00
CA PHE A 35 -5.65 3.85 7.01
C PHE A 35 -5.92 2.51 6.30
N ASN A 36 -4.97 1.60 6.45
CA ASN A 36 -4.90 0.34 5.73
C ASN A 36 -4.88 -0.85 6.71
N PRO A 37 -6.03 -1.25 7.26
CA PRO A 37 -6.11 -2.47 8.06
C PRO A 37 -5.90 -3.67 7.15
N LYS A 38 -5.09 -4.63 7.59
CA LYS A 38 -4.71 -5.80 6.79
C LYS A 38 -4.72 -7.09 7.59
N VAL A 39 -4.87 -8.20 6.87
CA VAL A 39 -4.80 -9.55 7.42
C VAL A 39 -3.98 -10.41 6.48
N ASN A 40 -2.95 -11.07 7.03
CA ASN A 40 -2.06 -11.97 6.32
C ASN A 40 -2.40 -13.43 6.63
N ILE A 41 -2.58 -14.22 5.56
CA ILE A 41 -2.96 -15.63 5.61
C ILE A 41 -1.87 -16.48 4.96
N PRO A 42 -1.12 -17.29 5.73
CA PRO A 42 -0.10 -18.16 5.17
C PRO A 42 -0.73 -19.33 4.40
N THR A 43 -0.36 -19.47 3.13
CA THR A 43 -0.90 -20.49 2.22
C THR A 43 0.04 -21.67 2.02
N THR A 44 1.36 -21.46 2.17
CA THR A 44 2.39 -22.49 2.12
C THR A 44 3.46 -22.27 3.19
N GLY A 45 4.41 -23.20 3.33
CA GLY A 45 5.47 -23.13 4.34
C GLY A 45 5.07 -23.67 5.71
N GLU A 46 5.96 -23.51 6.70
CA GLU A 46 5.77 -24.04 8.07
C GLU A 46 4.61 -23.37 8.82
N GLU A 47 4.30 -22.11 8.50
CA GLU A 47 3.17 -21.39 9.08
C GLU A 47 1.82 -21.72 8.43
N ARG A 48 1.78 -22.61 7.43
CA ARG A 48 0.51 -23.01 6.78
C ARG A 48 -0.44 -23.64 7.80
N GLY A 49 -1.69 -23.17 7.80
CA GLY A 49 -2.73 -23.63 8.72
C GLY A 49 -2.69 -22.95 10.09
N THR A 50 -1.75 -22.03 10.31
CA THR A 50 -1.80 -21.14 11.47
C THR A 50 -2.87 -20.05 11.30
N PRO A 51 -3.39 -19.48 12.41
CA PRO A 51 -4.35 -18.38 12.35
C PRO A 51 -3.81 -17.16 11.58
N PRO A 52 -4.69 -16.40 10.89
CA PRO A 52 -4.30 -15.17 10.23
C PRO A 52 -3.67 -14.16 11.18
N THR A 53 -2.74 -13.37 10.65
CA THR A 53 -2.06 -12.32 11.42
C THR A 53 -2.56 -10.94 11.02
N PRO A 54 -3.15 -10.16 11.95
CA PRO A 54 -3.63 -8.83 11.63
C PRO A 54 -2.47 -7.83 11.60
N GLY A 55 -2.67 -6.74 10.88
CA GLY A 55 -1.76 -5.60 10.83
C GLY A 55 -2.53 -4.33 10.51
N VAL A 56 -1.85 -3.20 10.67
CA VAL A 56 -2.36 -1.91 10.21
C VAL A 56 -1.22 -1.05 9.71
N ASP A 57 -1.44 -0.44 8.54
CA ASP A 57 -0.56 0.58 7.98
C ASP A 57 -1.31 1.92 8.00
N ILE A 58 -0.66 2.97 8.47
CA ILE A 58 -1.23 4.32 8.57
C ILE A 58 -0.24 5.31 7.95
N SER A 59 -0.71 6.21 7.10
CA SER A 59 0.14 7.24 6.50
C SER A 59 -0.47 8.63 6.71
N ALA A 60 0.37 9.65 6.75
CA ALA A 60 -0.03 11.03 6.60
C ALA A 60 1.02 11.77 5.74
N LEU A 61 0.60 12.28 4.59
CA LEU A 61 1.45 12.97 3.61
C LEU A 61 1.02 14.43 3.46
N TYR A 62 1.99 15.36 3.52
CA TYR A 62 1.72 16.79 3.36
C TYR A 62 1.94 17.25 1.91
N LYS A 63 0.86 17.50 1.18
CA LYS A 63 0.84 17.67 -0.28
C LYS A 63 1.19 19.07 -0.80
N LYS A 64 1.38 20.06 0.07
CA LYS A 64 1.55 21.47 -0.33
C LYS A 64 2.86 21.74 -1.11
N TYR A 65 3.89 20.94 -0.86
CA TYR A 65 5.22 21.17 -1.42
C TYR A 65 5.50 20.24 -2.61
N ARG A 66 6.47 20.61 -3.46
CA ARG A 66 6.99 19.75 -4.54
C ARG A 66 7.56 18.44 -4.00
N PHE A 67 8.23 18.53 -2.85
CA PHE A 67 8.68 17.40 -2.05
C PHE A 67 7.73 17.27 -0.87
N GLN A 68 6.98 16.18 -0.83
CA GLN A 68 5.89 16.00 0.11
C GLN A 68 6.39 15.19 1.30
N PRO A 69 6.64 15.81 2.46
CA PRO A 69 7.05 15.06 3.64
C PRO A 69 5.87 14.27 4.18
N GLY A 70 6.14 13.09 4.72
CA GLY A 70 5.14 12.22 5.30
C GLY A 70 5.65 11.46 6.53
N ILE A 71 4.70 10.85 7.22
CA ILE A 71 4.95 9.89 8.29
C ILE A 71 4.14 8.65 7.98
N GLU A 72 4.75 7.48 8.16
CA GLU A 72 4.08 6.20 7.97
C GLU A 72 4.32 5.28 9.16
N TYR A 73 3.28 4.62 9.63
CA TYR A 73 3.36 3.60 10.67
C TYR A 73 2.95 2.26 10.08
N TYR A 74 3.80 1.25 10.24
CA TYR A 74 3.53 -0.11 9.81
C TYR A 74 3.53 -1.02 11.02
N SER A 75 2.54 -1.89 11.10
CA SER A 75 2.46 -2.90 12.14
C SER A 75 2.02 -4.25 11.59
N GLN A 76 2.66 -5.30 12.12
CA GLN A 76 2.21 -6.67 12.01
C GLN A 76 2.14 -7.26 13.41
N TYR A 77 0.97 -7.77 13.76
CA TYR A 77 0.75 -8.42 15.05
C TYR A 77 0.92 -9.93 14.92
N ARG A 78 1.20 -10.60 16.04
CA ARG A 78 1.13 -12.06 16.14
C ARG A 78 -0.34 -12.52 16.12
N GLN A 79 -0.51 -13.84 16.04
CA GLN A 79 -1.83 -14.49 16.03
C GLN A 79 -2.69 -14.01 17.20
N LEU A 80 -3.98 -13.78 16.93
CA LEU A 80 -5.00 -13.31 17.88
C LEU A 80 -5.21 -14.22 19.11
N SER A 81 -4.58 -15.40 19.15
CA SER A 81 -4.66 -16.37 20.24
C SER A 81 -3.69 -16.10 21.41
N GLN A 82 -2.83 -15.08 21.35
CA GLN A 82 -1.85 -14.74 22.40
C GLN A 82 -2.20 -13.44 23.16
N PRO A 83 -1.78 -13.28 24.44
CA PRO A 83 -2.02 -12.06 25.23
C PRO A 83 -1.43 -10.79 24.58
N ILE A 84 -2.16 -9.67 24.71
CA ILE A 84 -1.88 -8.37 24.05
C ILE A 84 -0.44 -7.86 24.25
N SER A 85 0.19 -8.16 25.38
CA SER A 85 1.56 -7.75 25.69
C SER A 85 2.65 -8.49 24.91
N ILE A 86 2.32 -9.57 24.19
CA ILE A 86 3.24 -10.42 23.41
C ILE A 86 2.92 -10.32 21.90
N LEU A 87 1.91 -9.53 21.52
CA LEU A 87 1.37 -9.48 20.16
C LEU A 87 2.23 -8.73 19.13
N GLN A 88 3.36 -8.13 19.49
CA GLN A 88 4.08 -7.24 18.59
C GLN A 88 5.13 -8.02 17.78
N LYS A 89 4.79 -8.44 16.54
CA LYS A 89 5.75 -9.07 15.63
C LYS A 89 6.70 -8.02 15.06
N GLN A 90 6.15 -6.92 14.54
CA GLN A 90 6.92 -5.84 13.94
C GLN A 90 6.13 -4.54 14.02
N GLN A 91 6.79 -3.44 14.38
CA GLN A 91 6.24 -2.09 14.36
C GLN A 91 7.33 -1.12 13.94
N VAL A 92 7.11 -0.37 12.88
CA VAL A 92 8.08 0.58 12.35
C VAL A 92 7.41 1.91 12.05
N LEU A 93 8.00 2.99 12.53
CA LEU A 93 7.57 4.35 12.22
C LEU A 93 8.58 4.97 11.25
N PHE A 94 8.12 5.43 10.10
CA PHE A 94 8.92 6.06 9.07
C PHE A 94 8.68 7.56 9.03
N ALA A 95 9.76 8.31 8.89
CA ALA A 95 9.73 9.63 8.28
C ALA A 95 9.97 9.44 6.77
N THR A 96 9.04 9.89 5.94
CA THR A 96 9.07 9.69 4.49
C THR A 96 9.10 11.03 3.74
N PHE A 97 9.55 10.96 2.49
CA PHE A 97 9.40 12.03 1.54
C PHE A 97 9.04 11.48 0.17
N GLU A 98 8.12 12.15 -0.48
CA GLU A 98 7.64 11.78 -1.80
C GLU A 98 7.93 12.88 -2.82
N ALA A 99 8.38 12.47 -3.99
CA ALA A 99 8.72 13.34 -5.09
C ALA A 99 8.17 12.78 -6.40
N HIS A 100 7.71 13.69 -7.26
CA HIS A 100 7.21 13.36 -8.59
C HIS A 100 8.19 13.94 -9.62
N PRO A 101 9.34 13.29 -9.89
CA PRO A 101 10.37 13.85 -10.76
C PRO A 101 9.86 14.06 -12.19
N ILE A 102 9.02 13.14 -12.69
CA ILE A 102 8.30 13.22 -13.96
C ILE A 102 6.87 12.68 -13.80
N HIS A 103 5.95 13.04 -14.70
CA HIS A 103 4.52 12.70 -14.59
C HIS A 103 4.19 11.19 -14.51
N ALA A 104 5.12 10.33 -14.92
CA ALA A 104 4.95 8.87 -14.91
C ALA A 104 5.68 8.18 -13.75
N ILE A 105 6.40 8.93 -12.91
CA ILE A 105 7.22 8.39 -11.82
C ILE A 105 6.83 9.06 -10.51
N ASN A 106 6.49 8.23 -9.53
CA ASN A 106 6.45 8.60 -8.13
C ASN A 106 7.64 7.95 -7.42
N TRP A 107 8.42 8.74 -6.69
CA TRP A 107 9.53 8.25 -5.89
C TRP A 107 9.36 8.63 -4.43
N GLN A 108 9.36 7.62 -3.57
CA GLN A 108 9.26 7.76 -2.14
C GLN A 108 10.53 7.21 -1.47
N LEU A 109 11.08 7.98 -0.54
CA LEU A 109 12.18 7.56 0.32
C LEU A 109 11.76 7.69 1.78
N GLY A 110 12.30 6.85 2.65
CA GLY A 110 11.99 6.92 4.07
C GLY A 110 13.05 6.30 4.97
N VAL A 111 13.11 6.81 6.20
CA VAL A 111 13.90 6.25 7.30
C VAL A 111 12.94 5.81 8.39
N GLY A 112 12.98 4.52 8.70
CA GLY A 112 12.14 3.85 9.67
C GLY A 112 12.89 3.52 10.96
N PHE A 113 12.19 3.60 12.09
CA PHE A 113 12.67 3.20 13.40
C PHE A 113 11.77 2.11 13.98
N GLY A 114 12.37 1.01 14.40
CA GLY A 114 11.68 -0.08 15.05
C GLY A 114 11.16 0.32 16.44
N LEU A 115 9.88 0.10 16.70
CA LEU A 115 9.22 0.42 17.97
C LEU A 115 8.95 -0.81 18.84
N ALA A 116 9.10 -2.01 18.29
CA ALA A 116 8.92 -3.27 19.00
C ALA A 116 10.18 -4.12 18.95
N ASN A 117 10.38 -4.98 19.96
CA ASN A 117 11.56 -5.85 20.09
C ASN A 117 11.81 -6.77 18.87
N GLY A 118 10.77 -7.08 18.09
CA GLY A 118 10.87 -7.88 16.86
C GLY A 118 11.15 -7.07 15.58
N SER A 119 11.36 -5.75 15.69
CA SER A 119 11.58 -4.86 14.55
C SER A 119 13.05 -4.53 14.40
N ASP A 120 13.50 -4.39 13.16
CA ASP A 120 14.83 -3.83 12.89
C ASP A 120 14.93 -2.42 13.48
N SER A 121 16.07 -2.12 14.12
CA SER A 121 16.26 -0.83 14.80
C SER A 121 16.15 0.35 13.85
N ILE A 122 16.70 0.23 12.64
CA ILE A 122 16.67 1.24 11.58
C ILE A 122 16.40 0.56 10.24
N VAL A 123 15.46 1.09 9.47
CA VAL A 123 15.11 0.62 8.13
C VAL A 123 15.24 1.77 7.14
N LEU A 124 15.90 1.53 6.01
CA LEU A 124 15.90 2.48 4.89
C LEU A 124 14.97 1.94 3.81
N ARG A 125 14.04 2.78 3.34
CA ARG A 125 13.09 2.44 2.28
C ARG A 125 13.28 3.36 1.08
N SER A 126 13.26 2.75 -0.11
CA SER A 126 13.12 3.44 -1.38
C SER A 126 12.08 2.72 -2.22
N LEU A 127 11.04 3.43 -2.64
CA LEU A 127 9.96 2.92 -3.48
C LEU A 127 9.84 3.81 -4.71
N THR A 128 9.87 3.20 -5.89
CA THR A 128 9.62 3.88 -7.15
C THR A 128 8.43 3.24 -7.83
N THR A 129 7.40 4.02 -8.07
CA THR A 129 6.18 3.60 -8.76
C THR A 129 6.15 4.20 -10.16
N PHE A 130 5.80 3.38 -11.15
CA PHE A 130 5.69 3.77 -12.55
C PHE A 130 4.25 3.61 -13.02
N ASP A 131 3.64 4.71 -13.46
CA ASP A 131 2.26 4.71 -13.95
C ASP A 131 2.25 4.64 -15.49
N PHE A 132 1.82 3.50 -16.04
CA PHE A 132 1.66 3.31 -17.47
C PHE A 132 0.23 3.67 -17.90
N LYS A 133 0.04 4.85 -18.51
CA LYS A 133 -1.22 5.15 -19.20
C LYS A 133 -1.26 4.38 -20.51
N THR A 134 -2.13 3.37 -20.60
CA THR A 134 -2.45 2.69 -21.86
C THR A 134 -3.55 3.48 -22.57
N HIS A 135 -3.27 4.00 -23.77
CA HIS A 135 -4.18 4.83 -24.58
C HIS A 135 -5.44 4.11 -25.12
N HIS A 136 -5.73 2.88 -24.69
CA HIS A 136 -6.75 2.05 -25.34
C HIS A 136 -8.21 2.42 -25.00
N GLY A 137 -8.45 3.30 -24.02
CA GLY A 137 -9.80 3.70 -23.60
C GLY A 137 -10.33 5.01 -24.19
N GLU A 138 -9.48 5.80 -24.87
CA GLU A 138 -9.88 7.12 -25.40
C GLU A 138 -10.64 7.01 -26.73
N GLU A 139 -10.36 5.99 -27.55
CA GLU A 139 -11.07 5.75 -28.82
C GLU A 139 -12.52 5.26 -28.63
N GLU A 140 -12.78 4.40 -27.64
CA GLU A 140 -14.15 3.94 -27.34
C GLU A 140 -15.01 5.07 -26.77
N ALA A 141 -14.46 5.93 -25.91
CA ALA A 141 -15.18 7.08 -25.37
C ALA A 141 -15.53 8.11 -26.45
N ALA A 142 -14.60 8.38 -27.38
CA ALA A 142 -14.84 9.26 -28.52
C ALA A 142 -15.89 8.68 -29.50
N ALA A 143 -15.82 7.37 -29.79
CA ALA A 143 -16.76 6.70 -30.68
C ALA A 143 -18.20 6.64 -30.10
N VAL A 144 -18.34 6.52 -28.78
CA VAL A 144 -19.65 6.56 -28.10
C VAL A 144 -20.22 7.98 -28.12
N GLN A 145 -19.38 9.01 -27.99
CA GLN A 145 -19.80 10.40 -28.00
C GLN A 145 -20.21 10.86 -29.41
N GLU A 146 -19.50 10.42 -30.45
CA GLU A 146 -19.88 10.69 -31.85
C GLU A 146 -21.21 10.03 -32.24
N LYS A 147 -21.46 8.78 -31.80
CA LYS A 147 -22.74 8.10 -32.04
C LYS A 147 -23.92 8.79 -31.36
N GLN A 148 -23.74 9.27 -30.13
CA GLN A 148 -24.79 10.00 -29.41
C GLN A 148 -25.10 11.37 -30.01
N VAL A 149 -24.12 12.03 -30.66
CA VAL A 149 -24.34 13.30 -31.37
C VAL A 149 -25.07 13.06 -32.70
N GLN A 150 -24.76 11.98 -33.42
CA GLN A 150 -25.46 11.62 -34.66
C GLN A 150 -26.94 11.25 -34.42
N GLU A 151 -27.24 10.42 -33.41
CA GLU A 151 -28.63 10.03 -33.09
C GLU A 151 -29.52 11.21 -32.64
N LYS A 152 -28.91 12.31 -32.15
CA LYS A 152 -29.63 13.54 -31.78
C LYS A 152 -29.90 14.46 -32.96
N GLN A 153 -29.22 14.29 -34.09
CA GLN A 153 -29.43 15.09 -35.31
C GLN A 153 -30.47 14.46 -36.25
N GLU A 154 -30.84 13.20 -36.03
CA GLU A 154 -31.84 12.45 -36.83
C GLU A 154 -33.24 12.42 -36.19
N ARG A 155 -33.48 13.20 -35.12
CA ARG A 155 -34.80 13.44 -34.52
C ARG A 155 -35.22 14.89 -34.66
#